data_AF-A0A5B8J8D9-F1
#
_entry.id   AF-A0A5B8J8D9-F1
#
_cell.length_a   1.000
_cell.length_b   1.000
_cell.length_c   1.000
_cell.angle_alpha   90.00
_cell.angle_beta   90.00
_cell.angle_gamma   90.00
#
_symmetry.space_group_name_H-M   'P 1'
#
loop_
_entity.id
_entity.type
_entity.pdbx_description
1 polymer ?
#
loop_
_entity_poly.entity_id
_entity_poly.type
_entity_poly.pdbx_seq_one_letter_code
_entity_poly.pdbx_strand_id
1 'polypeptide(L)'
;MTSYRLSGAVMTHPKRLAAAEQLAGAAPPGALRVVMDPDPGGRPSALRTALAAWSAIEEDATHHLVVQDDMLLSDSFFERAGAAVAAMPHAALALFALWDSRNGAAVRFGALAGARWVSAVNEYFPCVAIVLPRDAAAGFVDYGRARLDAWPDDILMYRFMRDNGIPGYVSVPSLAEHEDQGSISGNAFRGPRRSVCFLPGDRPADEDVRLSGLRVAPFFKNGVAQCAVRVEEPGPERWLHLECESFLEGSGIRGERLDSAMLGLTEVTDREAVRGTWLTAFALGFVHRRDGRGEAPDPARDPVLAEALATIGPGGISHRSSEERIAEVRDELAAVAEAGLTAGLAAGERRPARRPAAASPAGPVTAPAVAAGTVTARTVTARTAAVSTVAVGLAGGSSPLGEHIARGLADKGFTVTPAGPGTEGPPRGLDALVDLRPLHRAGGRAPAEIALRILDRATGAVRTTHTLYPGDLYGPGCPRDSVIGALVWDALRYQPLKVTEPPEAGPRPLYPLHTADLTDALAHALVSPPAERAVLLPVDEPLPVRAVAELVREAVRPVPLEGVPAARRRSAGPGPVPRAPRLPGWKPVRELRQGLHGFAQWLAYEGIRHAPV
;
A
#
# COMPACT_ATOMS: atom_id res chain seq x y z
N MET A 1 10.38 -34.54 -23.27
CA MET A 1 9.57 -33.46 -22.65
C MET A 1 9.25 -33.90 -21.25
N THR A 2 9.60 -33.11 -20.24
CA THR A 2 9.26 -33.41 -18.84
C THR A 2 7.74 -33.39 -18.71
N SER A 3 7.13 -34.49 -18.28
CA SER A 3 5.67 -34.53 -18.04
C SER A 3 5.40 -33.90 -16.69
N TYR A 4 4.71 -32.75 -16.68
CA TYR A 4 4.24 -32.11 -15.45
C TYR A 4 2.94 -32.78 -14.99
N ARG A 5 2.90 -33.14 -13.72
CA ARG A 5 1.72 -33.71 -13.04
C ARG A 5 1.26 -32.75 -11.96
N LEU A 6 -0.03 -32.42 -11.98
CA LEU A 6 -0.69 -31.55 -11.01
C LEU A 6 -1.59 -32.41 -10.12
N SER A 7 -1.32 -32.41 -8.82
CA SER A 7 -2.27 -32.88 -7.80
C SER A 7 -2.95 -31.66 -7.17
N GLY A 8 -4.07 -31.85 -6.47
CA GLY A 8 -4.73 -30.73 -5.82
C GLY A 8 -5.53 -31.05 -4.56
N ALA A 9 -5.73 -30.04 -3.73
CA ALA A 9 -6.48 -30.11 -2.49
C ALA A 9 -7.43 -28.92 -2.32
N VAL A 10 -8.63 -29.19 -1.78
CA VAL A 10 -9.54 -28.18 -1.24
C VAL A 10 -9.34 -28.10 0.26
N MET A 11 -8.81 -26.99 0.75
CA MET A 11 -8.68 -26.76 2.20
C MET A 11 -10.00 -26.26 2.77
N THR A 12 -10.46 -26.86 3.87
CA THR A 12 -11.77 -26.50 4.46
C THR A 12 -11.79 -26.60 5.98
N HIS A 13 -12.64 -25.77 6.61
CA HIS A 13 -13.06 -26.00 7.99
C HIS A 13 -14.25 -26.99 7.99
N PRO A 14 -14.42 -27.90 8.97
CA PRO A 14 -15.53 -28.86 8.97
C PRO A 14 -16.93 -28.26 8.80
N LYS A 15 -17.14 -27.01 9.24
CA LYS A 15 -18.38 -26.24 9.02
C LYS A 15 -18.73 -26.01 7.54
N ARG A 16 -17.78 -26.17 6.62
CA ARG A 16 -17.92 -25.99 5.17
C ARG A 16 -17.63 -27.25 4.36
N LEU A 17 -17.61 -28.40 5.02
CA LEU A 17 -17.34 -29.68 4.36
C LEU A 17 -18.22 -29.90 3.11
N ALA A 18 -19.52 -29.61 3.20
CA ALA A 18 -20.44 -29.77 2.07
C ALA A 18 -20.05 -28.91 0.85
N ALA A 19 -19.64 -27.65 1.07
CA ALA A 19 -19.17 -26.78 -0.01
C ALA A 19 -17.86 -27.30 -0.63
N ALA A 20 -16.93 -27.76 0.21
CA ALA A 20 -15.68 -28.35 -0.25
C ALA A 20 -15.87 -29.64 -1.05
N GLU A 21 -16.79 -30.52 -0.63
CA GLU A 21 -17.16 -31.73 -1.35
C GLU A 21 -17.82 -31.43 -2.69
N GLN A 22 -18.69 -30.41 -2.74
CA GLN A 22 -19.29 -29.94 -3.98
C GLN A 22 -18.24 -29.41 -4.95
N LEU A 23 -17.31 -28.58 -4.48
CA LEU A 23 -16.21 -28.05 -5.27
C LEU A 23 -15.31 -29.17 -5.82
N ALA A 24 -14.94 -30.13 -4.98
CA ALA A 24 -14.14 -31.28 -5.40
C ALA A 24 -14.89 -32.19 -6.39
N GLY A 25 -16.20 -32.39 -6.21
CA GLY A 25 -17.05 -33.19 -7.09
C GLY A 25 -17.31 -32.55 -8.46
N ALA A 26 -17.22 -31.23 -8.57
CA ALA A 26 -17.32 -30.50 -9.83
C ALA A 26 -16.02 -30.48 -10.64
N ALA A 27 -14.88 -30.76 -10.01
CA ALA A 27 -13.59 -30.87 -10.67
C ALA A 27 -13.44 -32.21 -11.43
N PRO A 28 -12.48 -32.34 -12.37
CA PRO A 28 -12.17 -33.61 -13.00
C PRO A 28 -11.90 -34.70 -11.94
N PRO A 29 -12.33 -35.95 -12.16
CA PRO A 29 -12.16 -37.02 -11.18
C PRO A 29 -10.71 -37.15 -10.70
N GLY A 30 -10.52 -37.07 -9.38
CA GLY A 30 -9.21 -37.17 -8.74
C GLY A 30 -8.35 -35.89 -8.78
N ALA A 31 -8.81 -34.81 -9.42
CA ALA A 31 -8.03 -33.56 -9.51
C ALA A 31 -7.94 -32.82 -8.17
N LEU A 32 -8.96 -32.95 -7.31
CA LEU A 32 -9.04 -32.29 -6.01
C LEU A 32 -9.46 -33.27 -4.92
N ARG A 33 -8.75 -33.23 -3.78
CA ARG A 33 -9.13 -33.92 -2.55
C ARG A 33 -9.46 -32.96 -1.42
N VAL A 34 -10.47 -33.25 -0.62
CA VAL A 34 -10.82 -32.41 0.53
C VAL A 34 -9.83 -32.64 1.68
N VAL A 35 -9.27 -31.56 2.21
CA VAL A 35 -8.38 -31.55 3.37
C VAL A 35 -8.99 -30.67 4.45
N MET A 36 -9.32 -31.28 5.58
CA MET A 36 -9.95 -30.59 6.71
C MET A 36 -8.91 -29.96 7.63
N ASP A 37 -9.34 -28.92 8.35
CA ASP A 37 -8.60 -28.36 9.49
C ASP A 37 -8.29 -29.48 10.50
N PRO A 38 -7.00 -29.75 10.82
CA PRO A 38 -6.63 -30.80 11.76
C PRO A 38 -6.97 -30.49 13.22
N ASP A 39 -7.28 -29.23 13.56
CA ASP A 39 -7.68 -28.82 14.91
C ASP A 39 -8.80 -27.76 14.86
N PRO A 40 -10.02 -28.14 14.45
CA PRO A 40 -11.13 -27.20 14.24
C PRO A 40 -11.70 -26.62 15.54
N GLY A 41 -11.39 -27.25 16.70
CA GLY A 41 -11.79 -26.77 18.03
C GLY A 41 -10.79 -25.80 18.65
N GLY A 42 -9.56 -25.75 18.14
CA GLY A 42 -8.51 -24.86 18.63
C GLY A 42 -8.67 -23.40 18.19
N ARG A 43 -7.63 -22.61 18.43
CA ARG A 43 -7.59 -21.21 17.97
C ARG A 43 -7.76 -21.16 16.44
N PRO A 44 -8.59 -20.26 15.89
CA PRO A 44 -8.77 -20.12 14.44
C PRO A 44 -7.43 -19.86 13.75
N SER A 45 -7.08 -20.71 12.77
CA SER A 45 -5.85 -20.58 12.00
C SER A 45 -6.02 -21.14 10.59
N ALA A 46 -6.18 -20.26 9.61
CA ALA A 46 -6.19 -20.66 8.19
C ALA A 46 -4.86 -21.30 7.77
N LEU A 47 -3.75 -20.81 8.32
CA LEU A 47 -2.42 -21.34 8.08
C LEU A 47 -2.33 -22.82 8.46
N ARG A 48 -2.85 -23.24 9.61
CA ARG A 48 -2.81 -24.65 10.04
C ARG A 48 -3.45 -25.57 8.99
N THR A 49 -4.64 -25.21 8.50
CA THR A 49 -5.35 -25.94 7.44
C THR A 49 -4.57 -25.89 6.12
N ALA A 50 -4.02 -24.72 5.75
CA ALA A 50 -3.20 -24.58 4.55
C ALA A 50 -1.97 -25.50 4.60
N LEU A 51 -1.27 -25.60 5.74
CA LEU A 51 -0.12 -26.49 5.90
C LEU A 51 -0.50 -27.97 5.77
N ALA A 52 -1.69 -28.35 6.25
CA ALA A 52 -2.22 -29.69 6.05
C ALA A 52 -2.48 -29.95 4.56
N ALA A 53 -3.08 -29.00 3.85
CA ALA A 53 -3.33 -29.09 2.41
C ALA A 53 -2.03 -29.15 1.59
N TRP A 54 -1.03 -28.32 1.89
CA TRP A 54 0.27 -28.38 1.22
C TRP A 54 1.04 -29.68 1.48
N SER A 55 0.89 -30.25 2.68
CA SER A 55 1.44 -31.58 3.01
C SER A 55 0.72 -32.71 2.26
N ALA A 56 -0.40 -32.40 1.61
CA ALA A 56 -1.27 -33.33 0.92
C ALA A 56 -0.92 -33.49 -0.58
N ILE A 57 0.28 -33.08 -1.00
CA ILE A 57 0.78 -33.40 -2.34
C ILE A 57 0.92 -34.93 -2.51
N GLU A 58 0.52 -35.45 -3.67
CA GLU A 58 0.68 -36.88 -4.01
C GLU A 58 2.17 -37.23 -4.18
N GLU A 59 2.56 -38.50 -4.30
CA GLU A 59 4.00 -38.88 -4.39
C GLU A 59 4.60 -38.61 -5.78
N ASP A 60 3.81 -38.78 -6.84
CA ASP A 60 4.25 -38.66 -8.23
C ASP A 60 3.96 -37.28 -8.87
N ALA A 61 3.28 -36.39 -8.15
CA ALA A 61 3.01 -35.03 -8.60
C ALA A 61 4.30 -34.20 -8.77
N THR A 62 4.30 -33.23 -9.68
CA THR A 62 5.39 -32.24 -9.80
C THR A 62 5.00 -30.90 -9.19
N HIS A 63 3.69 -30.64 -9.17
CA HIS A 63 3.07 -29.42 -8.70
C HIS A 63 1.85 -29.78 -7.85
N HIS A 64 1.51 -28.88 -6.93
CA HIS A 64 0.33 -29.02 -6.08
C HIS A 64 -0.52 -27.76 -6.15
N LEU A 65 -1.81 -27.95 -6.38
CA LEU A 65 -2.83 -26.93 -6.31
C LEU A 65 -3.49 -26.94 -4.93
N VAL A 66 -3.61 -25.79 -4.29
CA VAL A 66 -4.47 -25.63 -3.11
C VAL A 66 -5.54 -24.58 -3.42
N VAL A 67 -6.80 -24.92 -3.14
CA VAL A 67 -7.97 -24.05 -3.31
C VAL A 67 -8.76 -23.98 -2.01
N GLN A 68 -9.34 -22.83 -1.69
CA GLN A 68 -10.25 -22.67 -0.55
C GLN A 68 -11.68 -23.13 -0.89
N ASP A 69 -12.44 -23.47 0.15
CA ASP A 69 -13.76 -24.09 0.05
C ASP A 69 -14.88 -23.18 -0.49
N ASP A 70 -14.64 -21.89 -0.65
CA ASP A 70 -15.59 -20.89 -1.16
C ASP A 70 -15.20 -20.34 -2.54
N MET A 71 -14.40 -21.09 -3.30
CA MET A 71 -13.98 -20.71 -4.64
C MET A 71 -14.92 -21.26 -5.72
N LEU A 72 -15.24 -20.41 -6.70
CA LEU A 72 -15.80 -20.75 -7.99
C LEU A 72 -14.65 -20.88 -8.99
N LEU A 73 -14.62 -21.95 -9.79
CA LEU A 73 -13.57 -22.18 -10.79
C LEU A 73 -14.09 -21.86 -12.19
N SER A 74 -13.24 -21.32 -13.06
CA SER A 74 -13.54 -21.12 -14.48
C SER A 74 -13.70 -22.46 -15.21
N ASP A 75 -14.42 -22.47 -16.33
CA ASP A 75 -14.67 -23.67 -17.13
C ASP A 75 -13.37 -24.34 -17.64
N SER A 76 -12.32 -23.53 -17.89
CA SER A 76 -11.02 -23.98 -18.38
C SER A 76 -9.94 -24.11 -17.29
N PHE A 77 -10.34 -24.10 -16.01
CA PHE A 77 -9.42 -23.93 -14.86
C PHE A 77 -8.21 -24.87 -14.92
N PHE A 78 -8.44 -26.18 -15.03
CA PHE A 78 -7.36 -27.18 -14.99
C PHE A 78 -6.52 -27.19 -16.26
N GLU A 79 -7.13 -26.89 -17.41
CA GLU A 79 -6.43 -26.81 -18.71
C GLU A 79 -5.43 -25.65 -18.70
N ARG A 80 -5.89 -24.46 -18.28
CA ARG A 80 -5.04 -23.28 -18.15
C ARG A 80 -3.98 -23.44 -17.07
N ALA A 81 -4.33 -23.99 -15.90
CA ALA A 81 -3.36 -24.25 -14.83
C ALA A 81 -2.25 -25.21 -15.30
N GLY A 82 -2.60 -26.27 -16.04
CA GLY A 82 -1.63 -27.19 -16.61
C GLY A 82 -0.71 -26.53 -17.65
N ALA A 83 -1.26 -25.72 -18.55
CA ALA A 83 -0.48 -24.96 -19.53
C ALA A 83 0.47 -23.96 -18.87
N ALA A 84 0.01 -23.26 -17.83
CA ALA A 84 0.83 -22.33 -17.07
C ALA A 84 1.96 -23.01 -16.29
N VAL A 85 1.69 -24.18 -15.69
CA VAL A 85 2.73 -25.01 -15.06
C VAL A 85 3.79 -25.41 -16.09
N ALA A 86 3.38 -25.78 -17.32
CA ALA A 86 4.34 -26.12 -18.37
C ALA A 86 5.19 -24.92 -18.81
N ALA A 87 4.60 -23.71 -18.87
CA ALA A 87 5.28 -22.47 -19.25
C ALA A 87 6.16 -21.88 -18.12
N MET A 88 5.83 -22.17 -16.86
CA MET A 88 6.45 -21.60 -15.66
C MET A 88 6.67 -22.63 -14.55
N PRO A 89 7.45 -23.70 -14.79
CA PRO A 89 7.54 -24.86 -13.90
C PRO A 89 8.25 -24.59 -12.55
N HIS A 90 8.80 -23.39 -12.37
CA HIS A 90 9.53 -23.01 -11.17
C HIS A 90 8.86 -21.85 -10.41
N ALA A 91 7.68 -21.42 -10.85
CA ALA A 91 6.97 -20.29 -10.27
C ALA A 91 5.80 -20.72 -9.40
N ALA A 92 5.50 -19.90 -8.40
CA ALA A 92 4.22 -19.91 -7.72
C ALA A 92 3.18 -19.19 -8.60
N LEU A 93 2.02 -19.83 -8.80
CA LEU A 93 0.96 -19.32 -9.67
C LEU A 93 -0.30 -19.05 -8.84
N ALA A 94 -0.62 -17.79 -8.60
CA ALA A 94 -1.87 -17.36 -8.00
C ALA A 94 -2.94 -17.25 -9.09
N LEU A 95 -4.07 -17.93 -8.88
CA LEU A 95 -5.17 -18.05 -9.84
C LEU A 95 -6.31 -17.06 -9.56
N PHE A 96 -6.09 -16.17 -8.59
CA PHE A 96 -7.02 -15.17 -8.10
C PHE A 96 -6.25 -13.94 -7.62
N ALA A 97 -6.79 -12.75 -7.85
CA ALA A 97 -6.40 -11.54 -7.14
C ALA A 97 -7.64 -10.74 -6.72
N LEU A 98 -7.62 -10.28 -5.47
CA LEU A 98 -8.69 -9.45 -4.91
C LEU A 98 -8.74 -8.09 -5.63
N TRP A 99 -9.93 -7.64 -5.98
CA TRP A 99 -10.16 -6.45 -6.80
C TRP A 99 -9.62 -5.12 -6.27
N ASP A 100 -9.46 -4.99 -4.94
CA ASP A 100 -9.02 -3.77 -4.24
C ASP A 100 -7.52 -3.81 -3.89
N SER A 101 -6.81 -4.89 -4.24
CA SER A 101 -5.43 -5.15 -3.84
C SER A 101 -4.39 -4.61 -4.81
N ARG A 102 -3.12 -4.55 -4.38
CA ARG A 102 -1.99 -4.23 -5.27
C ARG A 102 -1.82 -5.28 -6.37
N ASN A 103 -2.13 -6.55 -6.08
CA ASN A 103 -2.14 -7.61 -7.08
C ASN A 103 -3.30 -7.44 -8.08
N GLY A 104 -4.46 -6.92 -7.65
CA GLY A 104 -5.53 -6.50 -8.55
C GLY A 104 -5.09 -5.38 -9.50
N ALA A 105 -4.38 -4.38 -8.98
CA ALA A 105 -3.75 -3.35 -9.83
C ALA A 105 -2.76 -3.94 -10.84
N ALA A 106 -1.96 -4.93 -10.44
CA ALA A 106 -1.06 -5.63 -11.34
C ALA A 106 -1.81 -6.35 -12.47
N VAL A 107 -2.91 -7.05 -12.15
CA VAL A 107 -3.75 -7.72 -13.14
C VAL A 107 -4.33 -6.74 -14.15
N ARG A 108 -4.76 -5.53 -13.70
CA ARG A 108 -5.23 -4.47 -14.61
C ARG A 108 -4.14 -4.00 -15.58
N PHE A 109 -2.88 -3.91 -15.15
CA PHE A 109 -1.77 -3.68 -16.06
C PHE A 109 -1.54 -4.85 -17.02
N GLY A 110 -1.71 -6.09 -16.55
CA GLY A 110 -1.66 -7.29 -17.39
C GLY A 110 -2.71 -7.24 -18.49
N ALA A 111 -3.97 -6.92 -18.16
CA ALA A 111 -5.05 -6.74 -19.12
C ALA A 111 -4.75 -5.64 -20.14
N LEU A 112 -4.27 -4.48 -19.68
CA LEU A 112 -3.82 -3.40 -20.57
C LEU A 112 -2.65 -3.77 -21.48
N ALA A 113 -1.83 -4.73 -21.09
CA ALA A 113 -0.66 -5.17 -21.87
C ALA A 113 -0.94 -6.44 -22.69
N GLY A 114 -2.17 -6.97 -22.66
CA GLY A 114 -2.50 -8.26 -23.29
C GLY A 114 -1.75 -9.45 -22.70
N ALA A 115 -1.27 -9.35 -21.45
CA ALA A 115 -0.54 -10.42 -20.79
C ALA A 115 -1.50 -11.44 -20.17
N ARG A 116 -1.08 -12.70 -20.11
CA ARG A 116 -1.81 -13.79 -19.42
C ARG A 116 -1.41 -13.95 -17.96
N TRP A 117 -0.24 -13.40 -17.61
CA TRP A 117 0.32 -13.45 -16.27
C TRP A 117 1.03 -12.14 -15.92
N VAL A 118 0.95 -11.72 -14.67
CA VAL A 118 1.69 -10.57 -14.16
C VAL A 118 2.47 -10.95 -12.92
N SER A 119 3.68 -10.42 -12.75
CA SER A 119 4.44 -10.60 -11.51
C SER A 119 3.65 -10.04 -10.33
N ALA A 120 3.55 -10.82 -9.25
CA ALA A 120 2.90 -10.38 -8.03
C ALA A 120 3.60 -9.13 -7.45
N VAL A 121 2.82 -8.19 -6.93
CA VAL A 121 3.30 -6.95 -6.34
C VAL A 121 3.34 -7.08 -4.82
N ASN A 122 4.37 -6.52 -4.18
CA ASN A 122 4.63 -6.61 -2.75
C ASN A 122 3.43 -6.12 -1.89
N GLU A 123 2.73 -7.07 -1.28
CA GLU A 123 1.68 -6.88 -0.26
C GLU A 123 1.54 -8.18 0.55
N TYR A 124 1.14 -9.23 -0.17
CA TYR A 124 0.97 -10.62 0.22
C TYR A 124 0.97 -11.44 -1.08
N PHE A 125 0.99 -12.77 -0.98
CA PHE A 125 0.78 -13.63 -2.14
C PHE A 125 -0.62 -14.26 -2.04
N PRO A 126 -1.52 -14.10 -3.02
CA PRO A 126 -2.88 -14.65 -2.92
C PRO A 126 -2.84 -16.18 -2.77
N CYS A 127 -3.42 -16.69 -1.68
CA CYS A 127 -3.39 -18.11 -1.32
C CYS A 127 -4.76 -18.81 -1.39
N VAL A 128 -5.78 -18.16 -1.97
CA VAL A 128 -7.13 -18.74 -2.05
C VAL A 128 -7.28 -19.77 -3.17
N ALA A 129 -6.47 -19.65 -4.23
CA ALA A 129 -6.30 -20.62 -5.30
C ALA A 129 -4.89 -20.48 -5.88
N ILE A 130 -4.01 -21.44 -5.61
CA ILE A 130 -2.56 -21.32 -5.86
C ILE A 130 -1.96 -22.66 -6.26
N VAL A 131 -1.08 -22.63 -7.27
CA VAL A 131 -0.22 -23.75 -7.63
C VAL A 131 1.22 -23.48 -7.19
N LEU A 132 1.84 -24.46 -6.53
CA LEU A 132 3.26 -24.46 -6.19
C LEU A 132 3.99 -25.66 -6.81
N PRO A 133 5.26 -25.51 -7.21
CA PRO A 133 6.16 -26.64 -7.42
C PRO A 133 6.30 -27.45 -6.12
N ARG A 134 6.48 -28.77 -6.22
CA ARG A 134 6.60 -29.69 -5.07
C ARG A 134 7.58 -29.18 -4.02
N ASP A 135 8.78 -28.81 -4.44
CA ASP A 135 9.85 -28.40 -3.52
C ASP A 135 9.49 -27.11 -2.78
N ALA A 136 8.79 -26.19 -3.45
CA ALA A 136 8.27 -24.98 -2.84
C ALA A 136 7.16 -25.27 -1.83
N ALA A 137 6.23 -26.20 -2.16
CA ALA A 137 5.18 -26.61 -1.24
C ALA A 137 5.76 -27.25 0.04
N ALA A 138 6.72 -28.16 -0.10
CA ALA A 138 7.41 -28.78 1.02
C ALA A 138 8.17 -27.74 1.88
N GLY A 139 8.94 -26.86 1.24
CA GLY A 139 9.65 -25.79 1.93
C GLY A 139 8.71 -24.82 2.66
N PHE A 140 7.55 -24.51 2.09
CA PHE A 140 6.55 -23.67 2.74
C PHE A 140 5.96 -24.34 3.99
N VAL A 141 5.73 -25.66 3.95
CA VAL A 141 5.27 -26.42 5.12
C VAL A 141 6.24 -26.28 6.29
N ASP A 142 7.53 -26.48 6.05
CA ASP A 142 8.55 -26.33 7.09
C ASP A 142 8.66 -24.88 7.58
N TYR A 143 8.63 -23.93 6.66
CA TYR A 143 8.69 -22.50 6.98
C TYR A 143 7.51 -22.04 7.85
N GLY A 144 6.29 -22.48 7.52
CA GLY A 144 5.05 -22.11 8.20
C GLY A 144 4.87 -22.79 9.55
N ARG A 145 5.28 -24.06 9.71
CA ARG A 145 5.20 -24.78 11.00
C ARG A 145 5.97 -24.07 12.10
N ALA A 146 7.14 -23.53 11.78
CA ALA A 146 7.95 -22.75 12.72
C ALA A 146 7.31 -21.38 13.10
N ARG A 147 6.18 -21.00 12.50
CA ARG A 147 5.62 -19.63 12.52
C ARG A 147 4.10 -19.59 12.68
N LEU A 148 3.48 -20.66 13.20
CA LEU A 148 2.01 -20.81 13.28
C LEU A 148 1.26 -19.63 13.93
N ASP A 149 1.87 -18.96 14.91
CA ASP A 149 1.27 -17.82 15.63
C ASP A 149 1.80 -16.44 15.18
N ALA A 150 2.59 -16.38 14.10
CA ALA A 150 3.32 -15.17 13.73
C ALA A 150 2.52 -14.26 12.79
N TRP A 151 2.05 -14.81 11.66
CA TRP A 151 1.43 -14.06 10.55
C TRP A 151 0.39 -14.92 9.81
N PRO A 152 -0.57 -14.30 9.12
CA PRO A 152 -1.43 -14.98 8.15
C PRO A 152 -0.63 -15.72 7.06
N ASP A 153 -1.24 -16.72 6.46
CA ASP A 153 -0.64 -17.63 5.48
C ASP A 153 -0.18 -16.92 4.20
N ASP A 154 -0.97 -15.98 3.69
CA ASP A 154 -0.65 -15.17 2.51
C ASP A 154 0.60 -14.27 2.68
N ILE A 155 0.80 -13.72 3.89
CA ILE A 155 1.98 -12.95 4.27
C ILE A 155 3.18 -13.88 4.45
N LEU A 156 3.01 -15.05 5.07
CA LEU A 156 4.09 -16.02 5.21
C LEU A 156 4.52 -16.59 3.86
N MET A 157 3.58 -16.86 2.95
CA MET A 157 3.84 -17.35 1.60
C MET A 157 4.68 -16.34 0.83
N TYR A 158 4.26 -15.07 0.83
CA TYR A 158 5.02 -13.99 0.21
C TYR A 158 6.46 -13.92 0.72
N ARG A 159 6.66 -14.01 2.05
CA ARG A 159 8.00 -13.99 2.64
C ARG A 159 8.82 -15.21 2.27
N PHE A 160 8.24 -16.40 2.36
CA PHE A 160 8.90 -17.64 1.98
C PHE A 160 9.38 -17.59 0.53
N MET A 161 8.51 -17.22 -0.41
CA MET A 161 8.87 -17.12 -1.81
C MET A 161 9.99 -16.10 -2.04
N ARG A 162 9.89 -14.92 -1.43
CA ARG A 162 10.93 -13.87 -1.53
C ARG A 162 12.27 -14.36 -0.99
N ASP A 163 12.27 -14.95 0.20
CA ASP A 163 13.49 -15.38 0.89
C ASP A 163 14.18 -16.56 0.17
N ASN A 164 13.42 -17.31 -0.64
CA ASN A 164 13.91 -18.44 -1.44
C ASN A 164 14.01 -18.13 -2.95
N GLY A 165 13.78 -16.88 -3.37
CA GLY A 165 13.89 -16.46 -4.77
C GLY A 165 12.87 -17.11 -5.71
N ILE A 166 11.71 -17.55 -5.21
CA ILE A 166 10.64 -18.20 -5.99
C ILE A 166 9.84 -17.12 -6.72
N PRO A 167 9.79 -17.11 -8.06
CA PRO A 167 8.96 -16.16 -8.81
C PRO A 167 7.48 -16.38 -8.50
N GLY A 168 6.74 -15.30 -8.27
CA GLY A 168 5.29 -15.34 -8.08
C GLY A 168 4.57 -14.62 -9.22
N TYR A 169 3.61 -15.28 -9.85
CA TYR A 169 2.76 -14.71 -10.89
C TYR A 169 1.27 -14.80 -10.53
N VAL A 170 0.49 -13.85 -11.01
CA VAL A 170 -0.96 -13.78 -10.88
C VAL A 170 -1.57 -13.88 -12.28
N SER A 171 -2.61 -14.69 -12.43
CA SER A 171 -3.28 -14.94 -13.72
C SER A 171 -4.12 -13.75 -14.20
N VAL A 172 -4.20 -13.59 -15.52
CA VAL A 172 -5.01 -12.59 -16.23
C VAL A 172 -5.74 -13.28 -17.40
N PRO A 173 -7.08 -13.35 -17.41
CA PRO A 173 -7.99 -13.11 -16.27
C PRO A 173 -7.76 -14.13 -15.14
N SER A 174 -8.36 -13.88 -13.98
CA SER A 174 -8.40 -14.84 -12.85
C SER A 174 -9.11 -16.12 -13.28
N LEU A 175 -8.60 -17.28 -12.84
CA LEU A 175 -9.23 -18.58 -13.09
C LEU A 175 -10.20 -18.96 -11.96
N ALA A 176 -10.13 -18.28 -10.81
CA ALA A 176 -11.03 -18.49 -9.69
C ALA A 176 -11.69 -17.17 -9.25
N GLU A 177 -12.86 -17.31 -8.64
CA GLU A 177 -13.66 -16.24 -8.03
C GLU A 177 -14.15 -16.67 -6.66
N HIS A 178 -14.40 -15.71 -5.79
CA HIS A 178 -14.96 -15.93 -4.48
C HIS A 178 -16.49 -16.00 -4.53
N GLU A 179 -17.06 -17.05 -3.95
CA GLU A 179 -18.48 -17.12 -3.61
C GLU A 179 -18.70 -16.40 -2.27
N ASP A 180 -19.40 -15.27 -2.22
CA ASP A 180 -19.44 -14.41 -1.03
C ASP A 180 -20.42 -14.92 0.06
N GLN A 181 -20.21 -16.15 0.54
CA GLN A 181 -21.03 -16.74 1.63
C GLN A 181 -20.56 -16.31 3.04
N GLY A 182 -19.97 -15.12 3.18
CA GLY A 182 -19.38 -14.61 4.43
C GLY A 182 -18.09 -15.35 4.84
N SER A 183 -17.13 -14.66 5.47
CA SER A 183 -15.83 -15.29 5.81
C SER A 183 -15.86 -16.03 7.15
N ILE A 184 -15.52 -17.32 7.18
CA ILE A 184 -15.36 -18.12 8.42
C ILE A 184 -14.14 -17.66 9.24
N SER A 185 -13.10 -17.16 8.58
CA SER A 185 -11.89 -16.62 9.21
C SER A 185 -12.08 -15.23 9.82
N GLY A 186 -13.34 -14.77 9.94
CA GLY A 186 -13.71 -13.51 10.57
C GLY A 186 -13.42 -12.28 9.70
N ASN A 187 -13.31 -12.42 8.38
CA ASN A 187 -13.09 -11.30 7.45
C ASN A 187 -14.38 -10.73 6.84
N ALA A 188 -15.56 -11.10 7.34
CA ALA A 188 -16.85 -10.64 6.81
C ALA A 188 -17.01 -9.09 6.88
N PHE A 189 -16.30 -8.43 7.80
CA PHE A 189 -16.27 -6.97 7.92
C PHE A 189 -15.66 -6.25 6.71
N ARG A 190 -15.05 -6.97 5.76
CA ARG A 190 -14.44 -6.41 4.54
C ARG A 190 -15.46 -6.24 3.39
N GLY A 191 -16.68 -6.71 3.57
CA GLY A 191 -17.66 -6.84 2.50
C GLY A 191 -17.23 -7.86 1.44
N PRO A 192 -17.74 -7.73 0.21
CA PRO A 192 -17.50 -8.73 -0.84
C PRO A 192 -16.04 -8.83 -1.26
N ARG A 193 -15.59 -10.07 -1.47
CA ARG A 193 -14.17 -10.40 -1.72
C ARG A 193 -13.93 -10.90 -3.14
N ARG A 194 -14.47 -10.17 -4.13
CA ARG A 194 -14.45 -10.61 -5.52
C ARG A 194 -13.09 -10.47 -6.19
N SER A 195 -12.89 -11.23 -7.27
CA SER A 195 -11.69 -11.14 -8.09
C SER A 195 -11.69 -9.82 -8.88
N VAL A 196 -10.49 -9.40 -9.28
CA VAL A 196 -10.28 -8.23 -10.14
C VAL A 196 -10.85 -8.41 -11.55
N CYS A 197 -10.86 -9.64 -12.06
CA CYS A 197 -11.27 -9.95 -13.42
C CYS A 197 -11.48 -11.45 -13.51
N PHE A 198 -12.74 -11.90 -13.49
CA PHE A 198 -13.10 -13.30 -13.65
C PHE A 198 -14.04 -13.47 -14.84
N LEU A 199 -13.59 -14.25 -15.81
CA LEU A 199 -14.34 -14.58 -17.01
C LEU A 199 -14.42 -16.11 -17.10
N PRO A 200 -15.51 -16.73 -16.61
CA PRO A 200 -15.57 -18.19 -16.44
C PRO A 200 -15.38 -18.96 -17.75
N GLY A 201 -15.78 -18.36 -18.89
CA GLY A 201 -15.64 -18.96 -20.22
C GLY A 201 -14.31 -18.66 -20.94
N ASP A 202 -13.35 -17.96 -20.31
CA ASP A 202 -12.03 -17.71 -20.92
C ASP A 202 -11.32 -19.05 -21.21
N ARG A 203 -10.63 -19.13 -22.35
CA ARG A 203 -9.97 -20.35 -22.84
C ARG A 203 -8.44 -20.21 -22.73
N PRO A 204 -7.69 -21.31 -22.67
CA PRO A 204 -6.24 -21.23 -22.74
C PRO A 204 -5.77 -20.55 -24.03
N ALA A 205 -4.70 -19.78 -23.89
CA ALA A 205 -4.05 -19.06 -24.98
C ALA A 205 -2.53 -19.07 -24.73
N ASP A 206 -1.83 -17.99 -25.06
CA ASP A 206 -0.38 -17.84 -24.87
C ASP A 206 0.00 -17.64 -23.39
N GLU A 207 -0.10 -18.71 -22.58
CA GLU A 207 0.16 -18.70 -21.13
C GLU A 207 1.63 -18.37 -20.77
N ASP A 208 2.53 -18.23 -21.75
CA ASP A 208 3.90 -17.74 -21.58
C ASP A 208 4.05 -16.21 -21.65
N VAL A 209 3.02 -15.49 -22.11
CA VAL A 209 3.00 -14.02 -22.19
C VAL A 209 2.85 -13.40 -20.80
N ARG A 210 3.91 -12.72 -20.35
CA ARG A 210 4.04 -12.21 -18.98
C ARG A 210 4.36 -10.72 -18.94
N LEU A 211 3.76 -10.03 -17.99
CA LEU A 211 4.15 -8.68 -17.60
C LEU A 211 4.94 -8.70 -16.28
N SER A 212 6.09 -8.04 -16.27
CA SER A 212 6.92 -7.89 -15.06
C SER A 212 7.44 -6.45 -14.93
N GLY A 213 8.15 -6.18 -13.83
CA GLY A 213 8.82 -4.89 -13.64
C GLY A 213 7.87 -3.71 -13.48
N LEU A 214 6.70 -3.92 -12.86
CA LEU A 214 5.83 -2.82 -12.46
C LEU A 214 6.57 -1.93 -11.46
N ARG A 215 6.50 -0.62 -11.67
CA ARG A 215 7.09 0.40 -10.77
C ARG A 215 6.04 1.14 -9.97
N VAL A 216 4.82 1.19 -10.46
CA VAL A 216 3.69 1.82 -9.81
C VAL A 216 2.48 0.92 -9.99
N ALA A 217 1.73 0.68 -8.92
CA ALA A 217 0.49 -0.06 -8.93
C ALA A 217 -0.62 0.81 -8.29
N PRO A 218 -1.45 1.49 -9.09
CA PRO A 218 -2.62 2.24 -8.61
C PRO A 218 -3.77 1.29 -8.27
N PHE A 219 -4.34 1.42 -7.07
CA PHE A 219 -5.46 0.62 -6.58
C PHE A 219 -6.45 1.48 -5.80
N PHE A 220 -7.71 1.07 -5.76
CA PHE A 220 -8.76 1.73 -5.02
C PHE A 220 -9.19 0.82 -3.87
N LYS A 221 -9.01 1.28 -2.63
CA LYS A 221 -9.27 0.48 -1.44
C LYS A 221 -9.82 1.31 -0.31
N ASN A 222 -10.87 0.81 0.31
CA ASN A 222 -11.52 1.44 1.44
C ASN A 222 -11.94 2.90 1.23
N GLY A 223 -12.40 3.24 0.02
CA GLY A 223 -12.78 4.60 -0.35
C GLY A 223 -11.60 5.52 -0.65
N VAL A 224 -10.37 5.00 -0.74
CA VAL A 224 -9.16 5.79 -1.01
C VAL A 224 -8.43 5.28 -2.25
N ALA A 225 -8.21 6.17 -3.22
CA ALA A 225 -7.35 5.89 -4.36
C ALA A 225 -5.88 6.01 -3.96
N GLN A 226 -5.11 4.94 -4.16
CA GLN A 226 -3.76 4.79 -3.65
C GLN A 226 -2.81 4.26 -4.73
N CYS A 227 -1.52 4.54 -4.58
CA CYS A 227 -0.44 4.01 -5.42
C CYS A 227 0.59 3.31 -4.55
N ALA A 228 0.93 2.08 -4.90
CA ALA A 228 2.17 1.46 -4.44
C ALA A 228 3.28 1.80 -5.44
N VAL A 229 4.34 2.49 -4.99
CA VAL A 229 5.45 2.95 -5.83
C VAL A 229 6.74 2.26 -5.42
N ARG A 230 7.38 1.56 -6.34
CA ARG A 230 8.68 0.91 -6.12
C ARG A 230 9.78 1.96 -6.03
N VAL A 231 10.64 1.83 -5.02
CA VAL A 231 11.80 2.70 -4.80
C VAL A 231 13.00 2.11 -5.51
N GLU A 232 13.62 2.88 -6.40
CA GLU A 232 14.85 2.51 -7.10
C GLU A 232 16.07 2.93 -6.26
N GLU A 233 16.37 2.18 -5.20
CA GLU A 233 17.54 2.39 -4.32
C GLU A 233 18.35 1.10 -4.20
N PRO A 234 19.68 1.17 -3.98
CA PRO A 234 20.49 -0.01 -3.66
C PRO A 234 19.99 -0.66 -2.36
N GLY A 235 19.59 -1.94 -2.41
CA GLY A 235 19.10 -2.66 -1.25
C GLY A 235 17.90 -3.57 -1.56
N PRO A 236 17.21 -4.08 -0.52
CA PRO A 236 16.02 -4.89 -0.72
C PRO A 236 14.90 -4.08 -1.35
N GLU A 237 14.20 -4.66 -2.33
CA GLU A 237 13.11 -4.00 -3.05
C GLU A 237 12.07 -3.43 -2.09
N ARG A 238 11.90 -2.09 -2.11
CA ARG A 238 10.95 -1.36 -1.26
C ARG A 238 9.84 -0.78 -2.10
N TRP A 239 8.63 -0.84 -1.55
CA TRP A 239 7.45 -0.19 -2.10
C TRP A 239 6.96 0.84 -1.10
N LEU A 240 6.46 1.95 -1.61
CA LEU A 240 5.91 3.03 -0.83
C LEU A 240 4.44 3.17 -1.12
N HIS A 241 3.69 3.43 -0.07
CA HIS A 241 2.28 3.65 -0.15
C HIS A 241 1.96 5.15 -0.17
N LEU A 242 1.37 5.62 -1.26
CA LEU A 242 0.98 7.01 -1.48
C LEU A 242 -0.50 7.10 -1.84
N GLU A 243 -1.15 8.23 -1.57
CA GLU A 243 -2.43 8.53 -2.21
C GLU A 243 -2.19 8.82 -3.71
N CYS A 244 -3.13 8.44 -4.58
CA CYS A 244 -2.99 8.63 -6.03
C CYS A 244 -2.73 10.10 -6.38
N GLU A 245 -3.36 11.04 -5.67
CA GLU A 245 -3.18 12.47 -5.88
C GLU A 245 -1.75 12.90 -5.62
N SER A 246 -1.18 12.55 -4.47
CA SER A 246 0.21 12.89 -4.13
C SER A 246 1.18 12.31 -5.16
N PHE A 247 0.94 11.09 -5.63
CA PHE A 247 1.73 10.49 -6.70
C PHE A 247 1.62 11.26 -8.03
N LEU A 248 0.40 11.68 -8.41
CA LEU A 248 0.14 12.41 -9.64
C LEU A 248 0.72 13.84 -9.58
N GLU A 249 0.58 14.53 -8.45
CA GLU A 249 1.18 15.84 -8.19
C GLU A 249 2.70 15.79 -8.26
N GLY A 250 3.32 14.82 -7.57
CA GLY A 250 4.76 14.56 -7.66
C GLY A 250 5.22 14.18 -9.07
N SER A 251 4.31 13.68 -9.91
CA SER A 251 4.53 13.40 -11.33
C SER A 251 4.25 14.60 -12.26
N GLY A 252 3.88 15.76 -11.72
CA GLY A 252 3.64 17.00 -12.45
C GLY A 252 2.20 17.22 -12.93
N ILE A 253 1.24 16.39 -12.50
CA ILE A 253 -0.20 16.54 -12.80
C ILE A 253 -0.85 17.39 -11.71
N ARG A 254 -1.41 18.55 -12.09
CA ARG A 254 -2.05 19.47 -11.13
C ARG A 254 -3.48 19.05 -10.80
N GLY A 255 -3.87 19.13 -9.53
CA GLY A 255 -5.20 18.78 -9.02
C GLY A 255 -6.37 19.47 -9.74
N GLU A 256 -6.23 20.77 -10.07
CA GLU A 256 -7.25 21.55 -10.81
C GLU A 256 -7.69 20.90 -12.13
N ARG A 257 -6.76 20.20 -12.81
CA ARG A 257 -7.04 19.48 -14.06
C ARG A 257 -7.81 18.19 -13.82
N LEU A 258 -7.55 17.53 -12.70
CA LEU A 258 -8.25 16.31 -12.30
C LEU A 258 -9.70 16.64 -11.93
N ASP A 259 -9.91 17.69 -11.13
CA ASP A 259 -11.25 18.13 -10.73
C ASP A 259 -12.10 18.58 -11.93
N SER A 260 -11.51 19.34 -12.85
CA SER A 260 -12.20 19.80 -14.07
C SER A 260 -12.65 18.65 -14.97
N ALA A 261 -11.84 17.58 -15.07
CA ALA A 261 -12.19 16.40 -15.85
C ALA A 261 -13.29 15.55 -15.19
N MET A 262 -13.36 15.55 -13.86
CA MET A 262 -14.38 14.82 -13.10
C MET A 262 -15.75 15.50 -13.08
N LEU A 263 -15.82 16.84 -13.11
CA LEU A 263 -17.08 17.60 -12.99
C LEU A 263 -18.12 17.28 -14.08
N GLY A 264 -17.72 16.65 -15.19
CA GLY A 264 -18.64 16.17 -16.23
C GLY A 264 -19.33 14.83 -15.92
N LEU A 265 -18.97 14.17 -14.82
CA LEU A 265 -19.41 12.81 -14.46
C LEU A 265 -20.32 12.79 -13.23
N THR A 266 -20.70 13.94 -12.67
CA THR A 266 -21.20 14.08 -11.29
C THR A 266 -22.71 14.23 -11.13
N GLU A 267 -23.55 13.62 -11.97
CA GLU A 267 -24.99 13.46 -11.65
C GLU A 267 -25.25 12.37 -10.57
N VAL A 268 -24.20 11.92 -9.89
CA VAL A 268 -24.10 10.68 -9.11
C VAL A 268 -24.22 10.90 -7.60
N THR A 269 -24.88 9.97 -6.91
CA THR A 269 -25.20 9.99 -5.47
C THR A 269 -23.99 9.80 -4.53
N ASP A 270 -22.85 9.25 -5.00
CA ASP A 270 -21.63 9.06 -4.20
C ASP A 270 -20.36 9.63 -4.88
N ARG A 271 -20.00 10.85 -4.47
CA ARG A 271 -18.85 11.59 -5.00
C ARG A 271 -17.50 10.95 -4.64
N GLU A 272 -17.37 10.26 -3.51
CA GLU A 272 -16.11 9.64 -3.09
C GLU A 272 -15.82 8.40 -3.95
N ALA A 273 -16.84 7.58 -4.20
CA ALA A 273 -16.74 6.41 -5.08
C ALA A 273 -16.31 6.78 -6.50
N VAL A 274 -16.97 7.80 -7.10
CA VAL A 274 -16.64 8.32 -8.43
C VAL A 274 -15.20 8.83 -8.46
N ARG A 275 -14.83 9.64 -7.48
CA ARG A 275 -13.48 10.22 -7.38
C ARG A 275 -12.40 9.17 -7.25
N GLY A 276 -12.58 8.20 -6.37
CA GLY A 276 -11.61 7.14 -6.15
C GLY A 276 -11.44 6.24 -7.37
N THR A 277 -12.55 5.91 -8.03
CA THR A 277 -12.57 5.16 -9.29
C THR A 277 -11.83 5.90 -10.40
N TRP A 278 -12.18 7.18 -10.61
CA TRP A 278 -11.56 8.04 -11.61
C TRP A 278 -10.05 8.18 -11.40
N LEU A 279 -9.61 8.55 -10.19
CA LEU A 279 -8.19 8.77 -9.89
C LEU A 279 -7.36 7.50 -10.07
N THR A 280 -7.92 6.35 -9.71
CA THR A 280 -7.24 5.06 -9.86
C THR A 280 -7.08 4.69 -11.33
N ALA A 281 -8.15 4.80 -12.12
CA ALA A 281 -8.10 4.50 -13.56
C ALA A 281 -7.24 5.53 -14.33
N PHE A 282 -7.30 6.80 -13.96
CA PHE A 282 -6.43 7.85 -14.50
C PHE A 282 -4.95 7.55 -14.23
N ALA A 283 -4.59 7.23 -12.98
CA ALA A 283 -3.22 6.88 -12.63
C ALA A 283 -2.75 5.61 -13.38
N LEU A 284 -3.63 4.63 -13.55
CA LEU A 284 -3.37 3.40 -14.32
C LEU A 284 -3.00 3.74 -15.78
N GLY A 285 -3.83 4.51 -16.47
CA GLY A 285 -3.58 4.92 -17.87
C GLY A 285 -2.35 5.81 -18.02
N PHE A 286 -2.17 6.76 -17.10
CA PHE A 286 -1.01 7.65 -17.07
C PHE A 286 0.29 6.87 -16.93
N VAL A 287 0.37 5.94 -15.97
CA VAL A 287 1.56 5.10 -15.75
C VAL A 287 1.80 4.17 -16.93
N HIS A 288 0.75 3.50 -17.45
CA HIS A 288 0.87 2.59 -18.58
C HIS A 288 1.53 3.29 -19.78
N ARG A 289 1.04 4.49 -20.12
CA ARG A 289 1.60 5.27 -21.24
C ARG A 289 2.98 5.83 -20.93
N ARG A 290 3.20 6.38 -19.73
CA ARG A 290 4.49 6.95 -19.31
C ARG A 290 5.62 5.92 -19.32
N ASP A 291 5.32 4.68 -18.94
CA ASP A 291 6.28 3.57 -18.95
C ASP A 291 6.49 2.97 -20.36
N GLY A 292 5.78 3.46 -21.39
CA GLY A 292 5.95 3.01 -22.77
C GLY A 292 5.45 1.59 -23.02
N ARG A 293 4.38 1.16 -22.34
CA ARG A 293 3.88 -0.23 -22.37
C ARG A 293 3.00 -0.55 -23.60
N GLY A 294 3.14 0.21 -24.68
CA GLY A 294 2.41 0.01 -25.93
C GLY A 294 1.10 0.79 -26.02
N GLU A 295 0.29 0.43 -27.01
CA GLU A 295 -1.08 0.89 -27.13
C GLU A 295 -1.98 0.05 -26.24
N ALA A 296 -2.87 0.71 -25.51
CA ALA A 296 -3.87 0.01 -24.72
C ALA A 296 -4.95 -0.58 -25.67
N PRO A 297 -5.42 -1.82 -25.43
CA PRO A 297 -6.59 -2.34 -26.11
C PRO A 297 -7.81 -1.42 -25.92
N ASP A 298 -8.74 -1.47 -26.88
CA ASP A 298 -10.05 -0.84 -26.75
C ASP A 298 -10.91 -1.70 -25.81
N PRO A 299 -11.34 -1.19 -24.63
CA PRO A 299 -12.19 -1.95 -23.71
C PRO A 299 -13.48 -2.44 -24.37
N ALA A 300 -14.03 -1.73 -25.35
CA ALA A 300 -15.23 -2.15 -26.07
C ALA A 300 -15.02 -3.42 -26.93
N ARG A 301 -13.75 -3.81 -27.17
CA ARG A 301 -13.36 -4.98 -27.97
C ARG A 301 -12.60 -6.03 -27.18
N ASP A 302 -12.19 -5.72 -25.95
CA ASP A 302 -11.43 -6.60 -25.08
C ASP A 302 -12.18 -6.85 -23.76
N PRO A 303 -12.85 -8.01 -23.62
CA PRO A 303 -13.64 -8.32 -22.43
C PRO A 303 -12.79 -8.46 -21.16
N VAL A 304 -11.50 -8.80 -21.27
CA VAL A 304 -10.58 -8.91 -20.12
C VAL A 304 -10.32 -7.52 -19.56
N LEU A 305 -10.01 -6.56 -20.44
CA LEU A 305 -9.80 -5.17 -20.04
C LEU A 305 -11.09 -4.54 -19.50
N ALA A 306 -12.22 -4.74 -20.18
CA ALA A 306 -13.52 -4.23 -19.75
C ALA A 306 -13.86 -4.71 -18.32
N GLU A 307 -13.75 -6.02 -18.06
CA GLU A 307 -14.03 -6.56 -16.72
C GLU A 307 -13.04 -6.04 -15.68
N ALA A 308 -11.74 -5.97 -16.01
CA ALA A 308 -10.73 -5.48 -15.08
C ALA A 308 -10.94 -3.99 -14.69
N LEU A 309 -11.50 -3.17 -15.58
CA LEU A 309 -11.89 -1.78 -15.30
C LEU A 309 -13.19 -1.70 -14.50
N ALA A 310 -14.19 -2.50 -14.86
CA ALA A 310 -15.50 -2.51 -14.22
C ALA A 310 -15.44 -2.85 -12.72
N THR A 311 -14.39 -3.54 -12.26
CA THR A 311 -14.20 -3.88 -10.83
C THR A 311 -13.46 -2.82 -10.02
N ILE A 312 -12.93 -1.73 -10.62
CA ILE A 312 -12.19 -0.70 -9.87
C ILE A 312 -13.07 -0.06 -8.81
N GLY A 313 -14.21 0.47 -9.22
CA GLY A 313 -15.16 1.15 -8.33
C GLY A 313 -15.77 0.23 -7.29
N PRO A 314 -16.44 -0.87 -7.70
CA PRO A 314 -16.95 -1.92 -6.81
C PRO A 314 -15.94 -2.36 -5.74
N GLY A 315 -14.70 -2.64 -6.14
CA GLY A 315 -13.67 -3.08 -5.19
C GLY A 315 -13.28 -2.03 -4.17
N GLY A 316 -13.22 -0.75 -4.57
CA GLY A 316 -12.85 0.31 -3.63
C GLY A 316 -13.90 0.68 -2.60
N ILE A 317 -15.19 0.41 -2.88
CA ILE A 317 -16.30 0.70 -1.96
C ILE A 317 -16.77 -0.52 -1.16
N SER A 318 -16.24 -1.71 -1.43
CA SER A 318 -16.78 -2.98 -0.93
C SER A 318 -16.87 -3.07 0.59
N HIS A 319 -16.00 -2.38 1.32
CA HIS A 319 -15.96 -2.38 2.79
C HIS A 319 -17.09 -1.57 3.45
N ARG A 320 -17.73 -0.67 2.71
CA ARG A 320 -18.79 0.24 3.22
C ARG A 320 -20.13 0.06 2.49
N SER A 321 -20.17 -0.79 1.47
CA SER A 321 -21.36 -1.01 0.65
C SER A 321 -21.78 -2.47 0.67
N SER A 322 -23.08 -2.73 0.61
CA SER A 322 -23.62 -4.09 0.47
C SER A 322 -23.45 -4.59 -0.97
N GLU A 323 -23.61 -5.90 -1.18
CA GLU A 323 -23.58 -6.49 -2.53
C GLU A 323 -24.61 -5.85 -3.46
N GLU A 324 -25.82 -5.59 -2.97
CA GLU A 324 -26.89 -4.96 -3.76
C GLU A 324 -26.48 -3.56 -4.20
N ARG A 325 -25.95 -2.76 -3.27
CA ARG A 325 -25.50 -1.40 -3.59
C ARG A 325 -24.34 -1.42 -4.60
N ILE A 326 -23.41 -2.35 -4.45
CA ILE A 326 -22.29 -2.52 -5.39
C ILE A 326 -22.81 -2.89 -6.78
N ALA A 327 -23.78 -3.79 -6.87
CA ALA A 327 -24.39 -4.18 -8.13
C ALA A 327 -25.12 -3.00 -8.81
N GLU A 328 -25.85 -2.19 -8.05
CA GLU A 328 -26.56 -1.00 -8.56
C GLU A 328 -25.62 0.03 -9.22
N VAL A 329 -24.42 0.24 -8.66
CA VAL A 329 -23.49 1.28 -9.13
C VAL A 329 -22.40 0.77 -10.05
N ARG A 330 -22.32 -0.54 -10.31
CA ARG A 330 -21.21 -1.17 -11.04
C ARG A 330 -21.02 -0.56 -12.43
N ASP A 331 -22.07 -0.51 -13.23
CA ASP A 331 -21.98 -0.08 -14.63
C ASP A 331 -21.63 1.41 -14.74
N GLU A 332 -22.16 2.21 -13.82
CA GLU A 332 -21.85 3.64 -13.73
C GLU A 332 -20.38 3.87 -13.37
N LEU A 333 -19.86 3.17 -12.35
CA LEU A 333 -18.46 3.24 -11.97
C LEU A 333 -17.54 2.64 -13.04
N ALA A 334 -17.98 1.66 -13.82
CA ALA A 334 -17.24 1.14 -14.97
C ALA A 334 -17.04 2.23 -16.04
N ALA A 335 -18.08 2.99 -16.37
CA ALA A 335 -17.99 4.13 -17.29
C ALA A 335 -17.03 5.22 -16.77
N VAL A 336 -17.05 5.50 -15.46
CA VAL A 336 -16.09 6.41 -14.81
C VAL A 336 -14.65 5.88 -14.94
N ALA A 337 -14.44 4.58 -14.76
CA ALA A 337 -13.12 3.96 -14.90
C ALA A 337 -12.59 4.06 -16.34
N GLU A 338 -13.41 3.77 -17.34
CA GLU A 338 -13.05 3.88 -18.76
C GLU A 338 -12.67 5.30 -19.16
N ALA A 339 -13.47 6.27 -18.75
CA ALA A 339 -13.20 7.67 -19.01
C ALA A 339 -11.93 8.15 -18.27
N GLY A 340 -11.70 7.66 -17.05
CA GLY A 340 -10.50 7.94 -16.26
C GLY A 340 -9.24 7.39 -16.93
N LEU A 341 -9.28 6.13 -17.36
CA LEU A 341 -8.21 5.47 -18.11
C LEU A 341 -7.85 6.27 -19.36
N THR A 342 -8.86 6.64 -20.16
CA THR A 342 -8.69 7.40 -21.40
C THR A 342 -8.00 8.75 -21.15
N ALA A 343 -8.46 9.49 -20.14
CA ALA A 343 -7.84 10.75 -19.74
C ALA A 343 -6.40 10.57 -19.24
N GLY A 344 -6.13 9.49 -18.50
CA GLY A 344 -4.80 9.13 -18.02
C GLY A 344 -3.83 8.82 -19.17
N LEU A 345 -4.25 8.01 -20.13
CA LEU A 345 -3.47 7.69 -21.34
C LEU A 345 -3.07 8.98 -22.09
N ALA A 346 -4.04 9.86 -22.35
CA ALA A 346 -3.81 11.14 -23.03
C ALA A 346 -2.88 12.09 -22.25
N ALA A 347 -2.93 12.06 -20.91
CA ALA A 347 -2.01 12.83 -20.07
C ALA A 347 -0.57 12.27 -20.13
N GLY A 348 -0.40 10.95 -20.21
CA GLY A 348 0.89 10.29 -20.31
C GLY A 348 1.62 10.55 -21.64
N GLU A 349 0.89 10.82 -22.73
CA GLU A 349 1.47 11.20 -24.02
C GLU A 349 2.11 12.59 -24.02
N ARG A 350 1.58 13.51 -23.20
CA ARG A 350 2.05 14.89 -23.08
C ARG A 350 3.34 14.93 -22.27
N ARG A 351 4.43 14.53 -22.91
CA ARG A 351 5.79 14.57 -22.37
C ARG A 351 6.08 15.97 -21.78
N PRO A 352 6.47 16.10 -20.50
CA PRO A 352 7.17 17.31 -20.07
C PRO A 352 8.45 17.39 -20.89
N ALA A 353 8.68 18.50 -21.59
CA ALA A 353 9.93 18.74 -22.31
C ALA A 353 11.09 18.51 -21.34
N ARG A 354 11.84 17.43 -21.58
CA ARG A 354 13.00 17.06 -20.77
C ARG A 354 14.01 18.20 -20.92
N ARG A 355 14.16 19.02 -19.88
CA ARG A 355 15.23 20.03 -19.83
C ARG A 355 16.55 19.26 -19.99
N PRO A 356 17.40 19.59 -20.97
CA PRO A 356 18.63 18.85 -21.19
C PRO A 356 19.45 18.89 -19.90
N ALA A 357 19.81 17.72 -19.39
CA ALA A 357 20.72 17.60 -18.27
C ALA A 357 22.00 18.37 -18.65
N ALA A 358 22.37 19.37 -17.83
CA ALA A 358 23.66 20.01 -17.95
C ALA A 358 24.72 18.91 -17.90
N ALA A 359 25.46 18.75 -19.00
CA ALA A 359 26.60 17.86 -19.05
C ALA A 359 27.54 18.20 -17.89
N SER A 360 27.89 17.20 -17.09
CA SER A 360 28.99 17.32 -16.12
C SER A 360 30.29 17.67 -16.85
N PRO A 361 31.15 18.53 -16.29
CA PRO A 361 32.36 18.96 -16.96
C PRO A 361 33.38 17.81 -16.95
N ALA A 362 33.71 17.29 -18.14
CA ALA A 362 34.89 16.47 -18.32
C ALA A 362 36.15 17.35 -18.18
N GLY A 363 37.17 16.80 -17.51
CA GLY A 363 38.45 17.46 -17.21
C GLY A 363 39.28 17.85 -18.45
N PRO A 364 40.42 18.53 -18.23
CA PRO A 364 41.07 19.35 -19.23
C PRO A 364 41.91 18.50 -20.20
N VAL A 365 41.71 18.72 -21.50
CA VAL A 365 42.66 18.33 -22.55
C VAL A 365 43.09 19.60 -23.28
N THR A 366 44.40 19.75 -23.42
CA THR A 366 45.11 20.92 -23.94
C THR A 366 45.10 21.05 -25.47
N ALA A 367 44.78 22.27 -25.93
CA ALA A 367 45.26 23.02 -27.11
C ALA A 367 44.91 22.55 -28.55
N PRO A 368 45.00 23.41 -29.61
CA PRO A 368 45.38 24.82 -29.67
C PRO A 368 44.37 25.78 -30.35
N ALA A 369 44.71 27.07 -30.32
CA ALA A 369 43.98 28.23 -30.86
C ALA A 369 43.78 28.24 -32.39
N VAL A 370 42.74 28.94 -32.87
CA VAL A 370 42.76 29.98 -33.94
C VAL A 370 41.35 30.58 -34.21
N ALA A 371 41.33 31.91 -34.34
CA ALA A 371 40.43 32.83 -35.06
C ALA A 371 38.94 33.03 -34.69
N ALA A 372 38.71 34.19 -34.05
CA ALA A 372 37.77 35.27 -34.37
C ALA A 372 36.60 35.02 -35.35
N GLY A 373 35.39 35.29 -34.86
CA GLY A 373 34.18 35.48 -35.67
C GLY A 373 33.02 36.03 -34.84
N THR A 374 32.79 37.34 -34.95
CA THR A 374 31.79 38.15 -34.26
C THR A 374 30.38 37.89 -34.82
N VAL A 375 29.41 37.45 -34.00
CA VAL A 375 27.98 37.59 -34.32
C VAL A 375 27.18 37.93 -33.05
N THR A 376 26.42 39.00 -33.18
CA THR A 376 25.61 39.72 -32.20
C THR A 376 24.53 38.87 -31.52
N ALA A 377 24.54 38.86 -30.18
CA ALA A 377 23.47 38.35 -29.34
C ALA A 377 22.24 39.26 -29.40
N ARG A 378 21.10 38.71 -29.83
CA ARG A 378 19.79 39.34 -29.73
C ARG A 378 19.16 38.90 -28.42
N THR A 379 19.10 39.84 -27.48
CA THR A 379 18.48 39.72 -26.16
C THR A 379 17.01 39.30 -26.28
N VAL A 380 16.66 38.10 -25.81
CA VAL A 380 15.29 37.74 -25.44
C VAL A 380 15.30 37.47 -23.95
N THR A 381 14.94 38.49 -23.19
CA THR A 381 14.68 38.40 -21.74
C THR A 381 13.45 37.54 -21.49
N ALA A 382 13.64 36.24 -21.34
CA ALA A 382 12.68 35.36 -20.68
C ALA A 382 12.86 35.51 -19.17
N ARG A 383 12.19 36.50 -18.56
CA ARG A 383 11.94 36.51 -17.12
C ARG A 383 11.00 35.34 -16.78
N THR A 384 11.56 34.15 -16.61
CA THR A 384 10.94 33.13 -15.78
C THR A 384 11.23 33.54 -14.35
N ALA A 385 10.22 34.03 -13.64
CA ALA A 385 10.32 34.21 -12.20
C ALA A 385 10.61 32.82 -11.60
N ALA A 386 11.84 32.64 -11.11
CA ALA A 386 12.17 31.48 -10.30
C ALA A 386 11.29 31.58 -9.06
N VAL A 387 10.23 30.77 -8.99
CA VAL A 387 9.53 30.53 -7.73
C VAL A 387 10.60 29.96 -6.80
N SER A 388 11.04 30.77 -5.84
CA SER A 388 12.05 30.34 -4.89
C SER A 388 11.44 29.24 -4.03
N THR A 389 11.82 28.00 -4.28
CA THR A 389 11.44 26.88 -3.42
C THR A 389 12.09 27.06 -2.06
N VAL A 390 11.31 26.86 -1.00
CA VAL A 390 11.79 26.92 0.38
C VAL A 390 12.66 25.69 0.63
N ALA A 391 13.91 25.90 1.01
CA ALA A 391 14.89 24.86 1.31
C ALA A 391 14.83 24.48 2.80
N VAL A 392 14.57 23.21 3.08
CA VAL A 392 14.31 22.70 4.43
C VAL A 392 15.31 21.61 4.79
N GLY A 393 16.00 21.76 5.91
CA GLY A 393 16.78 20.70 6.52
C GLY A 393 15.89 19.82 7.38
N LEU A 394 16.07 18.50 7.32
CA LEU A 394 15.34 17.55 8.17
C LEU A 394 16.29 16.72 9.03
N ALA A 395 16.43 17.09 10.30
CA ALA A 395 17.18 16.32 11.28
C ALA A 395 16.34 15.12 11.75
N GLY A 396 16.93 13.92 11.68
CA GLY A 396 16.19 12.67 11.84
C GLY A 396 15.56 12.15 10.54
N GLY A 397 15.89 12.75 9.38
CA GLY A 397 15.37 12.32 8.07
C GLY A 397 15.72 10.90 7.63
N SER A 398 16.67 10.23 8.31
CA SER A 398 17.04 8.83 8.04
C SER A 398 16.21 7.81 8.82
N SER A 399 15.23 8.25 9.61
CA SER A 399 14.26 7.34 10.24
C SER A 399 13.09 7.08 9.29
N PRO A 400 12.32 5.99 9.47
CA PRO A 400 11.13 5.74 8.65
C PRO A 400 10.12 6.90 8.66
N LEU A 401 9.89 7.52 9.84
CA LEU A 401 9.07 8.72 9.96
C LEU A 401 9.70 9.91 9.22
N GLY A 402 11.00 10.14 9.41
CA GLY A 402 11.72 11.23 8.77
C GLY A 402 11.70 11.14 7.24
N GLU A 403 11.86 9.95 6.67
CA GLU A 403 11.73 9.73 5.23
C GLU A 403 10.32 10.05 4.72
N HIS A 404 9.28 9.66 5.48
CA HIS A 404 7.90 9.95 5.12
C HIS A 404 7.60 11.45 5.15
N ILE A 405 8.03 12.16 6.20
CA ILE A 405 7.89 13.62 6.30
C ILE A 405 8.70 14.34 5.22
N ALA A 406 9.95 13.91 4.96
CA ALA A 406 10.78 14.51 3.91
C ALA A 406 10.11 14.46 2.55
N ARG A 407 9.54 13.31 2.20
CA ARG A 407 8.81 13.11 0.96
C ARG A 407 7.55 13.95 0.89
N GLY A 408 6.71 13.92 1.93
CA GLY A 408 5.47 14.68 1.92
C GLY A 408 5.71 16.19 1.84
N LEU A 409 6.80 16.69 2.43
CA LEU A 409 7.25 18.07 2.20
C LEU A 409 7.76 18.28 0.77
N ALA A 410 8.54 17.36 0.20
CA ALA A 410 8.99 17.47 -1.19
C ALA A 410 7.81 17.50 -2.19
N ASP A 411 6.80 16.67 -1.98
CA ASP A 411 5.57 16.62 -2.79
C ASP A 411 4.80 17.96 -2.74
N LYS A 412 4.90 18.69 -1.62
CA LYS A 412 4.36 20.05 -1.45
C LYS A 412 5.26 21.16 -1.99
N GLY A 413 6.32 20.83 -2.72
CA GLY A 413 7.20 21.78 -3.40
C GLY A 413 8.37 22.30 -2.57
N PHE A 414 8.64 21.72 -1.39
CA PHE A 414 9.81 22.08 -0.59
C PHE A 414 11.07 21.37 -1.10
N THR A 415 12.23 22.02 -1.02
CA THR A 415 13.52 21.37 -1.29
C THR A 415 14.06 20.80 0.01
N VAL A 416 13.86 19.49 0.25
CA VAL A 416 14.22 18.86 1.53
C VAL A 416 15.62 18.24 1.45
N THR A 417 16.46 18.56 2.44
CA THR A 417 17.80 17.98 2.60
C THR A 417 17.88 17.23 3.94
N PRO A 418 18.22 15.94 3.97
CA PRO A 418 18.48 15.23 5.22
C PRO A 418 19.62 15.91 5.99
N ALA A 419 19.39 16.26 7.25
CA ALA A 419 20.44 16.79 8.13
C ALA A 419 20.99 15.65 8.99
N GLY A 420 22.25 15.29 8.74
CA GLY A 420 22.94 14.19 9.43
C GLY A 420 23.18 14.47 10.93
N PRO A 421 23.31 13.42 11.74
CA PRO A 421 23.75 13.55 13.12
C PRO A 421 25.23 14.00 13.13
N GLY A 422 25.48 15.30 13.32
CA GLY A 422 26.85 15.84 13.42
C GLY A 422 27.22 16.91 12.40
N THR A 423 26.27 17.51 11.68
CA THR A 423 26.54 18.80 11.01
C THR A 423 26.80 19.87 12.08
N GLU A 424 28.06 19.99 12.49
CA GLU A 424 28.55 21.05 13.38
C GLU A 424 28.67 22.34 12.57
N GLY A 425 27.62 23.14 12.63
CA GLY A 425 27.55 24.45 11.99
C GLY A 425 26.14 24.73 11.46
N PRO A 426 25.69 26.00 11.46
CA PRO A 426 24.40 26.36 10.89
C PRO A 426 24.40 26.02 9.39
N PRO A 427 23.50 25.15 8.91
CA PRO A 427 23.48 24.77 7.51
C PRO A 427 23.15 25.98 6.64
N ARG A 428 24.12 26.43 5.85
CA ARG A 428 23.94 27.54 4.90
C ARG A 428 23.08 27.09 3.72
N GLY A 429 22.33 28.03 3.15
CA GLY A 429 21.48 27.75 1.98
C GLY A 429 20.12 27.14 2.31
N LEU A 430 19.81 26.91 3.59
CA LEU A 430 18.50 26.48 4.07
C LEU A 430 17.69 27.68 4.59
N ASP A 431 16.38 27.64 4.36
CA ASP A 431 15.42 28.61 4.90
C ASP A 431 14.86 28.14 6.25
N ALA A 432 14.83 26.83 6.50
CA ALA A 432 14.38 26.25 7.77
C ALA A 432 15.08 24.92 8.12
N LEU A 433 15.04 24.55 9.40
CA LEU A 433 15.44 23.23 9.92
C LEU A 433 14.32 22.65 10.80
N VAL A 434 13.87 21.46 10.47
CA VAL A 434 12.91 20.66 11.25
C VAL A 434 13.66 19.54 11.96
N ASP A 435 13.55 19.46 13.28
CA ASP A 435 14.21 18.42 14.08
C ASP A 435 13.21 17.40 14.64
N LEU A 436 13.23 16.21 14.05
CA LEU A 436 12.39 15.06 14.44
C LEU A 436 13.10 14.11 15.40
N ARG A 437 14.40 14.30 15.68
CA ARG A 437 15.18 13.39 16.56
C ARG A 437 14.56 13.20 17.95
N PRO A 438 13.94 14.21 18.58
CA PRO A 438 13.29 13.99 19.88
C PRO A 438 12.18 12.94 19.84
N LEU A 439 11.51 12.75 18.68
CA LEU A 439 10.46 11.73 18.50
C LEU A 439 11.02 10.29 18.55
N HIS A 440 12.30 10.11 18.27
CA HIS A 440 12.95 8.79 18.21
C HIS A 440 13.59 8.36 19.54
N ARG A 441 13.63 9.23 20.55
CA ARG A 441 14.17 8.88 21.86
C ARG A 441 13.16 8.02 22.62
N ALA A 442 13.19 6.73 22.31
CA ALA A 442 12.40 5.71 22.99
C ALA A 442 12.62 5.80 24.52
N GLY A 443 11.54 6.03 25.27
CA GLY A 443 11.54 5.94 26.73
C GLY A 443 11.65 7.25 27.52
N GLY A 444 11.57 8.42 26.86
CA GLY A 444 11.52 9.70 27.56
C GLY A 444 10.17 9.99 28.23
N ARG A 445 10.18 10.40 29.51
CA ARG A 445 9.02 11.01 30.20
C ARG A 445 8.63 12.39 29.65
N ALA A 446 9.39 12.94 28.70
CA ALA A 446 9.11 14.24 28.10
C ALA A 446 8.00 14.10 27.04
N PRO A 447 7.16 15.12 26.84
CA PRO A 447 6.25 15.15 25.70
C PRO A 447 7.04 15.03 24.39
N ALA A 448 6.42 14.45 23.36
CA ALA A 448 7.00 14.45 22.03
C ALA A 448 7.04 15.91 21.52
N GLU A 449 8.19 16.38 21.05
CA GLU A 449 8.38 17.76 20.59
C GLU A 449 9.11 17.77 19.25
N ILE A 450 8.72 18.70 18.37
CA ILE A 450 9.41 18.97 17.11
C ILE A 450 9.90 20.40 17.16
N ALA A 451 11.20 20.62 16.95
CA ALA A 451 11.74 21.96 16.84
C ALA A 451 11.76 22.40 15.38
N LEU A 452 11.03 23.48 15.07
CA LEU A 452 11.07 24.17 13.78
C LEU A 452 11.91 25.45 13.93
N ARG A 453 13.04 25.53 13.24
CA ARG A 453 13.95 26.68 13.28
C ARG A 453 13.90 27.39 11.93
N ILE A 454 13.49 28.66 11.94
CA ILE A 454 13.55 29.53 10.76
C ILE A 454 14.95 30.14 10.69
N LEU A 455 15.59 30.01 9.54
CA LEU A 455 17.00 30.34 9.34
C LEU A 455 17.15 31.58 8.45
N ASP A 456 18.23 32.32 8.67
CA ASP A 456 18.76 33.25 7.68
C ASP A 456 19.52 32.47 6.61
N ARG A 457 19.04 32.46 5.37
CA ARG A 457 19.60 31.62 4.30
C ARG A 457 21.09 31.86 4.04
N ALA A 458 21.57 33.10 4.17
CA ALA A 458 22.94 33.50 3.84
C ALA A 458 23.93 33.07 4.92
N THR A 459 23.56 33.30 6.19
CA THR A 459 24.42 33.05 7.35
C THR A 459 24.19 31.68 7.99
N GLY A 460 23.00 31.10 7.78
CA GLY A 460 22.46 29.94 8.48
C GLY A 460 22.00 30.25 9.91
N ALA A 461 22.06 31.50 10.37
CA ALA A 461 21.71 31.86 11.74
C ALA A 461 20.22 31.62 12.03
N VAL A 462 19.91 31.08 13.20
CA VAL A 462 18.52 30.87 13.62
C VAL A 462 17.89 32.23 13.94
N ARG A 463 16.87 32.61 13.16
CA ARG A 463 16.06 33.82 13.41
C ARG A 463 15.03 33.56 14.50
N THR A 464 14.35 32.42 14.39
CA THR A 464 13.23 32.05 15.27
C THR A 464 13.21 30.54 15.45
N THR A 465 12.90 30.10 16.65
CA THR A 465 12.59 28.69 16.97
C THR A 465 11.14 28.61 17.44
N HIS A 466 10.41 27.65 16.90
CA HIS A 466 9.08 27.23 17.33
C HIS A 466 9.14 25.77 17.79
N THR A 467 8.40 25.46 18.84
CA THR A 467 8.17 24.09 19.33
C THR A 467 6.77 23.66 18.92
N LEU A 468 6.69 22.57 18.15
CA LEU A 468 5.42 21.96 17.76
C LEU A 468 5.21 20.69 18.61
N TYR A 469 4.04 20.56 19.22
CA TYR A 469 3.67 19.38 20.00
C TYR A 469 2.68 18.52 19.18
N PRO A 470 3.14 17.39 18.59
CA PRO A 470 2.32 16.57 17.71
C PRO A 470 1.33 15.64 18.42
N GLY A 471 1.41 15.50 19.75
CA GLY A 471 0.59 14.51 20.47
C GLY A 471 1.09 13.08 20.27
N ASP A 472 0.17 12.15 20.06
CA ASP A 472 0.41 10.72 19.89
C ASP A 472 0.37 10.37 18.40
N LEU A 473 1.55 10.36 17.77
CA LEU A 473 1.68 10.11 16.33
C LEU A 473 1.33 8.67 15.95
N TYR A 474 0.64 8.52 14.83
CA TYR A 474 0.34 7.23 14.20
C TYR A 474 0.31 7.38 12.67
N GLY A 475 0.45 6.28 11.94
CA GLY A 475 0.55 6.29 10.47
C GLY A 475 1.92 5.84 9.95
N PRO A 476 2.17 5.94 8.63
CA PRO A 476 3.42 5.52 8.01
C PRO A 476 4.67 6.11 8.67
N GLY A 477 5.64 5.24 8.98
CA GLY A 477 6.91 5.61 9.61
C GLY A 477 6.88 5.63 11.14
N CYS A 478 5.70 5.60 11.77
CA CYS A 478 5.57 5.47 13.23
C CYS A 478 5.90 4.05 13.70
N PRO A 479 6.53 3.89 14.88
CA PRO A 479 6.94 2.59 15.35
C PRO A 479 5.78 1.79 15.97
N ARG A 480 5.86 0.46 15.84
CA ARG A 480 4.86 -0.49 16.37
C ARG A 480 4.82 -0.57 17.91
N ASP A 481 5.82 -0.04 18.59
CA ASP A 481 5.93 -0.05 20.06
C ASP A 481 5.31 1.19 20.72
N SER A 482 4.86 2.17 19.93
CA SER A 482 3.99 3.25 20.40
C SER A 482 2.66 2.68 20.92
N VAL A 483 1.91 3.45 21.71
CA VAL A 483 0.63 2.97 22.28
C VAL A 483 -0.35 2.59 21.18
N ILE A 484 -0.55 3.47 20.19
CA ILE A 484 -1.42 3.22 19.04
C ILE A 484 -0.83 2.11 18.15
N GLY A 485 0.49 2.14 17.90
CA GLY A 485 1.19 1.12 17.13
C GLY A 485 1.03 -0.29 17.69
N ALA A 486 1.10 -0.44 19.02
CA ALA A 486 0.96 -1.74 19.67
C ALA A 486 -0.46 -2.29 19.54
N LEU A 487 -1.49 -1.44 19.69
CA LEU A 487 -2.88 -1.85 19.48
C LEU A 487 -3.09 -2.33 18.03
N VAL A 488 -2.65 -1.54 17.04
CA VAL A 488 -2.76 -1.91 15.62
C VAL A 488 -1.98 -3.20 15.33
N TRP A 489 -0.77 -3.32 15.88
CA TRP A 489 0.10 -4.49 15.68
C TRP A 489 -0.45 -5.78 16.29
N ASP A 490 -1.09 -5.69 17.45
CA ASP A 490 -1.75 -6.83 18.08
C ASP A 490 -3.00 -7.24 17.29
N ALA A 491 -3.82 -6.27 16.84
CA ALA A 491 -4.97 -6.53 15.97
C ALA A 491 -4.56 -7.28 14.68
N LEU A 492 -3.50 -6.83 14.01
CA LEU A 492 -2.99 -7.45 12.77
C LEU A 492 -2.63 -8.93 12.94
N ARG A 493 -2.18 -9.33 14.13
CA ARG A 493 -1.72 -10.70 14.45
C ARG A 493 -2.79 -11.53 15.16
N TYR A 494 -4.06 -11.11 15.09
CA TYR A 494 -5.17 -11.76 15.79
C TYR A 494 -4.93 -11.88 17.31
N GLN A 495 -4.17 -10.97 17.90
CA GLN A 495 -3.91 -10.95 19.33
C GLN A 495 -4.94 -10.05 20.04
N PRO A 496 -5.35 -10.38 21.27
CA PRO A 496 -6.17 -9.48 22.08
C PRO A 496 -5.49 -8.13 22.30
N LEU A 497 -6.27 -7.05 22.27
CA LEU A 497 -5.74 -5.71 22.52
C LEU A 497 -5.60 -5.48 24.01
N LYS A 498 -4.37 -5.21 24.42
CA LYS A 498 -4.02 -4.98 25.81
C LYS A 498 -4.25 -3.52 26.17
N VAL A 499 -5.33 -3.26 26.91
CA VAL A 499 -5.67 -1.93 27.42
C VAL A 499 -5.23 -1.83 28.87
N THR A 500 -4.25 -0.98 29.16
CA THR A 500 -3.84 -0.68 30.53
C THR A 500 -4.76 0.36 31.15
N GLU A 501 -5.47 -0.01 32.20
CA GLU A 501 -6.23 0.92 33.03
C GLU A 501 -5.44 1.16 34.33
N PRO A 502 -4.89 2.38 34.57
CA PRO A 502 -4.20 2.66 35.81
C PRO A 502 -5.21 2.84 36.97
N PRO A 503 -4.89 2.32 38.17
CA PRO A 503 -5.86 2.21 39.26
C PRO A 503 -6.25 3.54 39.94
N GLU A 504 -5.48 4.63 39.82
CA GLU A 504 -5.69 5.81 40.68
C GLU A 504 -5.58 7.20 40.00
N ALA A 505 -5.12 7.30 38.74
CA ALA A 505 -4.95 8.59 38.05
C ALA A 505 -5.75 8.72 36.73
N GLY A 506 -6.54 7.71 36.38
CA GLY A 506 -7.17 7.59 35.07
C GLY A 506 -6.16 7.31 33.94
N PRO A 507 -6.52 6.58 32.88
CA PRO A 507 -5.63 6.37 31.75
C PRO A 507 -5.28 7.72 31.11
N ARG A 508 -3.98 7.97 30.86
CA ARG A 508 -3.56 9.14 30.07
C ARG A 508 -4.34 9.11 28.75
N PRO A 509 -5.09 10.16 28.42
CA PRO A 509 -5.72 10.19 27.12
C PRO A 509 -4.67 10.34 26.01
N LEU A 510 -5.00 9.80 24.85
CA LEU A 510 -4.22 9.91 23.63
C LEU A 510 -4.68 11.14 22.86
N TYR A 511 -3.76 11.77 22.16
CA TYR A 511 -4.02 12.84 21.19
C TYR A 511 -3.57 12.38 19.80
N PRO A 512 -4.34 11.50 19.14
CA PRO A 512 -3.90 10.92 17.88
C PRO A 512 -3.65 11.99 16.83
N LEU A 513 -2.50 11.93 16.14
CA LEU A 513 -2.21 12.76 14.98
C LEU A 513 -1.61 11.89 13.87
N HIS A 514 -2.24 11.91 12.69
CA HIS A 514 -1.75 11.15 11.56
C HIS A 514 -0.48 11.79 10.98
N THR A 515 0.47 11.01 10.46
CA THR A 515 1.73 11.54 9.88
C THR A 515 1.52 12.43 8.66
N ALA A 516 0.45 12.20 7.89
CA ALA A 516 0.04 13.11 6.80
C ALA A 516 -0.37 14.49 7.34
N ASP A 517 -1.17 14.55 8.41
CA ASP A 517 -1.55 15.82 9.04
C ASP A 517 -0.31 16.49 9.67
N LEU A 518 0.62 15.72 10.23
CA LEU A 518 1.90 16.27 10.69
C LEU A 518 2.67 16.94 9.54
N THR A 519 2.71 16.31 8.37
CA THR A 519 3.35 16.88 7.18
C THR A 519 2.65 18.18 6.75
N ASP A 520 1.32 18.17 6.71
CA ASP A 520 0.51 19.35 6.38
C ASP A 520 0.76 20.50 7.37
N ALA A 521 0.81 20.21 8.66
CA ALA A 521 1.11 21.19 9.70
C ALA A 521 2.50 21.79 9.55
N LEU A 522 3.50 20.96 9.24
CA LEU A 522 4.87 21.41 8.99
C LEU A 522 4.94 22.30 7.75
N ALA A 523 4.31 21.90 6.65
CA ALA A 523 4.24 22.71 5.44
C ALA A 523 3.57 24.06 5.70
N HIS A 524 2.45 24.06 6.44
CA HIS A 524 1.75 25.29 6.84
C HIS A 524 2.64 26.20 7.69
N ALA A 525 3.31 25.66 8.71
CA ALA A 525 4.19 26.42 9.58
C ALA A 525 5.48 26.90 8.89
N LEU A 526 5.92 26.24 7.82
CA LEU A 526 7.04 26.67 6.99
C LEU A 526 6.68 27.85 6.08
N VAL A 527 5.46 27.89 5.56
CA VAL A 527 4.97 29.00 4.72
C VAL A 527 4.53 30.19 5.57
N SER A 528 3.83 29.91 6.66
CA SER A 528 3.24 30.89 7.58
C SER A 528 3.61 30.55 9.02
N PRO A 529 4.84 30.89 9.47
CA PRO A 529 5.27 30.60 10.84
C PRO A 529 4.31 31.19 11.88
N PRO A 530 3.95 30.43 12.94
CA PRO A 530 3.05 30.92 13.97
C PRO A 530 3.70 32.07 14.76
N ALA A 531 2.89 33.00 15.29
CA ALA A 531 3.40 34.06 16.15
C ALA A 531 3.94 33.51 17.47
N GLU A 532 3.33 32.42 17.95
CA GLU A 532 3.66 31.75 19.18
C GLU A 532 4.90 30.88 19.05
N ARG A 533 5.72 30.86 20.11
CA ARG A 533 6.93 30.04 20.18
C ARG A 533 6.63 28.56 20.40
N ALA A 534 5.40 28.23 20.80
CA ALA A 534 4.98 26.88 21.11
C ALA A 534 3.52 26.70 20.68
N VAL A 535 3.22 25.64 19.92
CA VAL A 535 1.85 25.34 19.45
C VAL A 535 1.52 23.86 19.52
N LEU A 536 0.24 23.56 19.78
CA LEU A 536 -0.34 22.23 19.68
C LEU A 536 -0.80 21.96 18.25
N LEU A 537 -0.50 20.76 17.74
CA LEU A 537 -1.01 20.29 16.46
C LEU A 537 -2.35 19.54 16.59
N PRO A 538 -2.56 18.60 17.54
CA PRO A 538 -3.86 17.94 17.65
C PRO A 538 -4.99 18.95 17.89
N VAL A 539 -6.08 18.86 17.12
CA VAL A 539 -7.27 19.72 17.29
C VAL A 539 -8.42 19.01 17.99
N ASP A 540 -8.43 17.68 17.98
CA ASP A 540 -9.50 16.86 18.54
C ASP A 540 -9.35 16.69 20.05
N GLU A 541 -10.45 16.31 20.67
CA GLU A 541 -10.47 16.02 22.09
C GLU A 541 -9.61 14.78 22.43
N PRO A 542 -8.93 14.80 23.59
CA PRO A 542 -8.21 13.63 24.08
C PRO A 542 -9.10 12.38 24.11
N LEU A 543 -8.63 11.26 23.53
CA LEU A 543 -9.34 9.99 23.54
C LEU A 543 -8.79 9.03 24.60
N PRO A 544 -9.64 8.35 25.39
CA PRO A 544 -9.19 7.24 26.22
C PRO A 544 -8.55 6.13 25.38
N VAL A 545 -7.52 5.46 25.90
CA VAL A 545 -6.86 4.32 25.22
C VAL A 545 -7.88 3.25 24.81
N ARG A 546 -8.88 3.01 25.66
CA ARG A 546 -9.98 2.08 25.37
C ARG A 546 -10.78 2.50 24.13
N ALA A 547 -11.10 3.78 23.97
CA ALA A 547 -11.83 4.27 22.80
C ALA A 547 -11.00 4.07 21.52
N VAL A 548 -9.69 4.34 21.57
CA VAL A 548 -8.79 4.06 20.44
C VAL A 548 -8.70 2.55 20.16
N ALA A 549 -8.68 1.70 21.18
CA ALA A 549 -8.69 0.25 21.00
C ALA A 549 -9.97 -0.25 20.31
N GLU A 550 -11.14 0.30 20.64
CA GLU A 550 -12.39 -0.01 19.93
C GLU A 550 -12.33 0.42 18.47
N LEU A 551 -11.83 1.63 18.18
CA LEU A 551 -11.63 2.09 16.80
C LEU A 551 -10.65 1.20 16.03
N VAL A 552 -9.62 0.66 16.69
CA VAL A 552 -8.70 -0.33 16.09
C VAL A 552 -9.42 -1.64 15.78
N ARG A 553 -10.30 -2.13 16.65
CA ARG A 553 -11.09 -3.35 16.39
C ARG A 553 -11.98 -3.20 15.17
N GLU A 554 -12.58 -2.02 15.01
CA GLU A 554 -13.43 -1.69 13.87
C GLU A 554 -12.63 -1.46 12.58
N ALA A 555 -11.55 -0.68 12.65
CA ALA A 555 -10.76 -0.27 11.50
C ALA A 555 -9.85 -1.36 10.95
N VAL A 556 -9.29 -2.19 11.84
CA VAL A 556 -8.21 -3.13 11.51
C VAL A 556 -8.72 -4.56 11.49
N ARG A 557 -9.18 -5.04 12.65
CA ARG A 557 -9.66 -6.41 12.80
C ARG A 557 -10.41 -6.59 14.13
N PRO A 558 -11.58 -7.24 14.16
CA PRO A 558 -12.28 -7.52 15.41
C PRO A 558 -11.53 -8.58 16.22
N VAL A 559 -10.90 -8.15 17.32
CA VAL A 559 -10.20 -9.00 18.30
C VAL A 559 -10.69 -8.70 19.73
N PRO A 560 -10.52 -9.60 20.71
CA PRO A 560 -10.91 -9.32 22.09
C PRO A 560 -10.14 -8.15 22.72
N LEU A 561 -10.74 -7.49 23.72
CA LEU A 561 -10.05 -6.54 24.60
C LEU A 561 -9.64 -7.24 25.90
N GLU A 562 -8.40 -7.06 26.32
CA GLU A 562 -7.87 -7.55 27.59
C GLU A 562 -7.46 -6.37 28.48
N GLY A 563 -8.07 -6.26 29.66
CA GLY A 563 -7.62 -5.34 30.70
C GLY A 563 -6.33 -5.85 31.32
N VAL A 564 -5.26 -5.07 31.24
CA VAL A 564 -3.97 -5.43 31.84
C VAL A 564 -3.72 -4.54 33.07
N PRO A 565 -3.47 -5.11 34.27
CA PRO A 565 -3.08 -4.33 35.43
C PRO A 565 -1.85 -3.47 35.14
N ALA A 566 -1.88 -2.19 35.52
CA ALA A 566 -0.82 -1.22 35.20
C ALA A 566 0.58 -1.60 35.71
N ALA A 567 0.69 -2.59 36.60
CA ALA A 567 1.92 -2.97 37.30
C ALA A 567 3.04 -3.62 36.45
N ARG A 568 2.88 -3.80 35.13
CA ARG A 568 3.88 -4.54 34.32
C ARG A 568 4.39 -3.89 33.03
N ARG A 569 3.87 -2.76 32.56
CA ARG A 569 4.43 -2.06 31.39
C ARG A 569 5.25 -0.83 31.78
N ARG A 570 6.57 -0.99 31.80
CA ARG A 570 7.55 0.12 31.83
C ARG A 570 7.66 0.84 30.47
N SER A 571 6.59 0.93 29.67
CA SER A 571 6.62 1.85 28.53
C SER A 571 6.41 3.26 29.09
N ALA A 572 7.50 4.02 29.20
CA ALA A 572 7.41 5.44 29.48
C ALA A 572 6.64 6.10 28.33
N GLY A 573 5.34 6.30 28.52
CA GLY A 573 4.57 7.18 27.66
C GLY A 573 5.13 8.60 27.79
N PRO A 574 4.89 9.46 26.78
CA PRO A 574 5.30 10.85 26.87
C PRO A 574 4.69 11.54 28.12
N GLY A 575 5.24 12.66 28.53
CA GLY A 575 4.67 13.50 29.60
C GLY A 575 3.30 14.09 29.22
N PRO A 576 2.59 14.72 30.17
CA PRO A 576 1.33 15.42 29.89
C PRO A 576 1.52 16.42 28.74
N VAL A 577 0.50 16.53 27.87
CA VAL A 577 0.54 17.46 26.74
C VAL A 577 0.65 18.90 27.27
N PRO A 578 1.64 19.68 26.82
CA PRO A 578 1.83 21.05 27.30
C PRO A 578 0.62 21.94 26.97
N ARG A 579 0.33 22.90 27.86
CA ARG A 579 -0.64 23.96 27.55
C ARG A 579 -0.03 24.93 26.54
N ALA A 580 -0.37 24.79 25.27
CA ALA A 580 0.00 25.72 24.20
C ALA A 580 -1.21 25.99 23.28
N PRO A 581 -1.27 27.14 22.60
CA PRO A 581 -2.35 27.41 21.64
C PRO A 581 -2.26 26.49 20.42
N ARG A 582 -3.37 26.35 19.70
CA ARG A 582 -3.42 25.56 18.46
C ARG A 582 -2.71 26.30 17.32
N LEU A 583 -2.17 25.55 16.36
CA LEU A 583 -1.59 26.13 15.15
C LEU A 583 -2.66 26.95 14.38
N PRO A 584 -2.49 28.29 14.23
CA PRO A 584 -3.52 29.12 13.62
C PRO A 584 -3.78 28.79 12.14
N GLY A 585 -5.05 28.76 11.75
CA GLY A 585 -5.45 28.57 10.35
C GLY A 585 -5.23 27.16 9.80
N TRP A 586 -4.88 26.20 10.65
CA TRP A 586 -4.65 24.81 10.27
C TRP A 586 -5.46 23.86 11.15
N LYS A 587 -5.90 22.74 10.56
CA LYS A 587 -6.53 21.61 11.25
C LYS A 587 -6.17 20.31 10.54
N PRO A 588 -6.03 19.19 11.26
CA PRO A 588 -5.96 17.87 10.65
C PRO A 588 -7.23 17.58 9.86
N VAL A 589 -7.06 16.79 8.81
CA VAL A 589 -8.12 16.40 7.89
C VAL A 589 -8.30 14.89 7.82
N ARG A 590 -7.33 14.10 8.30
CA ARG A 590 -7.47 12.64 8.29
C ARG A 590 -8.42 12.18 9.38
N GLU A 591 -9.43 11.42 8.95
CA GLU A 591 -10.33 10.73 9.86
C GLU A 591 -9.58 9.59 10.56
N LEU A 592 -9.80 9.44 11.87
CA LEU A 592 -9.02 8.54 12.72
C LEU A 592 -9.15 7.07 12.32
N ARG A 593 -10.36 6.58 12.06
CA ARG A 593 -10.60 5.18 11.65
C ARG A 593 -9.90 4.88 10.33
N GLN A 594 -9.99 5.77 9.34
CA GLN A 594 -9.28 5.69 8.07
C GLN A 594 -7.76 5.68 8.27
N GLY A 595 -7.23 6.59 9.10
CA GLY A 595 -5.81 6.64 9.41
C GLY A 595 -5.30 5.36 10.10
N LEU A 596 -6.07 4.82 11.05
CA LEU A 596 -5.71 3.57 11.76
C LEU A 596 -5.65 2.39 10.79
N HIS A 597 -6.57 2.34 9.83
CA HIS A 597 -6.54 1.34 8.78
C HIS A 597 -5.29 1.49 7.90
N GLY A 598 -4.99 2.70 7.42
CA GLY A 598 -3.79 2.98 6.63
C GLY A 598 -2.50 2.65 7.39
N PHE A 599 -2.45 2.94 8.70
CA PHE A 599 -1.34 2.56 9.55
C PHE A 599 -1.17 1.04 9.66
N ALA A 600 -2.28 0.30 9.77
CA ALA A 600 -2.25 -1.16 9.80
C ALA A 600 -1.70 -1.75 8.50
N GLN A 601 -2.12 -1.22 7.35
CA GLN A 601 -1.58 -1.62 6.05
C GLN A 601 -0.08 -1.34 5.97
N TRP A 602 0.35 -0.13 6.35
CA TRP A 602 1.77 0.21 6.35
C TRP A 602 2.59 -0.72 7.27
N LEU A 603 2.11 -1.01 8.48
CA LEU A 603 2.78 -1.94 9.40
C LEU A 603 2.89 -3.35 8.83
N ALA A 604 1.85 -3.84 8.15
CA ALA A 604 1.80 -5.17 7.56
C ALA A 604 2.73 -5.35 6.34
N TYR A 605 3.03 -4.28 5.60
CA TYR A 605 3.75 -4.38 4.33
C TYR A 605 5.15 -3.76 4.35
N GLU A 606 5.33 -2.69 5.12
CA GLU A 606 6.55 -1.89 5.14
C GLU A 606 7.17 -1.86 6.55
N GLY A 607 6.37 -1.64 7.59
CA GLY A 607 6.82 -1.43 8.97
C GLY A 607 7.58 -2.61 9.60
N ILE A 608 7.31 -3.85 9.17
CA ILE A 608 8.04 -5.05 9.64
C ILE A 608 9.54 -4.97 9.35
N ARG A 609 9.92 -4.33 8.25
CA ARG A 609 11.31 -4.29 7.77
C ARG A 609 12.20 -3.40 8.64
N HIS A 610 11.61 -2.54 9.46
CA HIS A 610 12.31 -1.57 10.29
C HIS A 610 12.53 -2.05 11.74
N ALA A 611 12.23 -3.31 12.03
CA ALA A 611 12.51 -3.92 13.33
C ALA A 611 13.72 -4.86 13.25
N PRO A 612 14.68 -4.79 14.20
CA PRO A 612 15.57 -5.92 14.43
C PRO A 612 14.73 -7.13 14.84
N VAL A 613 15.05 -8.29 14.26
CA VAL A 613 14.42 -9.60 14.53
C VAL A 613 14.60 -9.99 15.99
#